data_AF-A0A7Z9JFC1-F1
#
_entry.id   AF-A0A7Z9JFC1-F1
#
_cell.length_a   1.000
_cell.length_b   1.000
_cell.length_c   1.000
_cell.angle_alpha   90.00
_cell.angle_beta   90.00
_cell.angle_gamma   90.00
#
_symmetry.space_group_name_H-M   'P 1'
#
loop_
_entity.id
_entity.type
_entity.pdbx_description
1 polymer ?
#
loop_
_entity_poly.entity_id
_entity_poly.type
_entity_poly.pdbx_seq_one_letter_code
_entity_poly.pdbx_strand_id
1 'polypeptide(L)' 'MANFRALFQKDKVLIGMVHLQALPGTPSNTLTAGQIVDIAVEEATTLARLGFD' A
#
# COMPACT_ATOMS: atom_id res chain seq x y z
N MET A 1 -0.30 -10.86 18.71
CA MET A 1 -1.43 -10.42 17.86
C MET A 1 -1.61 -8.92 18.07
N ALA A 2 -1.47 -8.09 17.04
CA ALA A 2 -1.63 -6.64 17.17
C ALA A 2 -3.09 -6.29 17.51
N ASN A 3 -3.31 -5.42 18.48
CA ASN A 3 -4.66 -4.98 18.86
C ASN A 3 -5.09 -3.80 17.97
N PHE A 4 -5.61 -4.12 16.78
CA PHE A 4 -6.04 -3.13 15.78
C PHE A 4 -7.13 -2.16 16.31
N ARG A 5 -7.95 -2.58 17.27
CA ARG A 5 -8.92 -1.68 17.92
C ARG A 5 -8.26 -0.60 18.76
N ALA A 6 -7.16 -0.94 19.44
CA ALA A 6 -6.39 0.02 20.23
C ALA A 6 -5.62 1.02 19.34
N LEU A 7 -5.22 0.60 18.14
CA LEU A 7 -4.50 1.44 17.19
C LEU A 7 -5.39 2.50 16.52
N PHE A 8 -6.64 2.14 16.16
CA PHE A 8 -7.48 3.00 15.33
C PHE A 8 -8.68 3.62 16.05
N GLN A 9 -8.88 3.31 17.34
CA GLN A 9 -9.99 3.83 18.19
C GLN A 9 -11.38 3.75 17.52
N LYS A 10 -11.58 2.80 16.60
CA LYS A 10 -12.81 2.61 15.83
C LYS A 10 -13.22 1.15 15.86
N ASP A 11 -14.53 0.91 15.94
CA ASP A 11 -15.09 -0.45 15.96
C ASP A 11 -14.91 -1.20 14.63
N LYS A 12 -14.92 -0.45 13.53
CA LYS A 12 -14.68 -0.93 12.16
C LYS A 12 -13.71 0.00 11.48
N VAL A 13 -12.69 -0.57 10.86
CA VAL A 13 -11.62 0.16 10.16
C VAL A 13 -11.57 -0.35 8.74
N LEU A 14 -11.45 0.57 7.78
CA LEU A 14 -11.11 0.25 6.40
C LEU A 14 -9.61 0.46 6.24
N ILE A 15 -8.92 -0.52 5.67
CA ILE A 15 -7.48 -0.48 5.45
C ILE A 15 -7.24 -0.35 3.95
N GLY A 16 -6.62 0.75 3.54
CA GLY A 16 -6.08 0.92 2.21
C GLY A 16 -4.72 0.22 2.14
N MET A 17 -4.53 -0.67 1.17
CA MET A 17 -3.29 -1.43 1.00
C MET A 17 -2.67 -1.11 -0.35
N VAL A 18 -1.42 -0.65 -0.32
CA VAL A 18 -0.59 -0.43 -1.52
C VAL A 18 0.15 -1.72 -1.82
N HIS A 19 0.00 -2.25 -3.03
CA HIS A 19 0.60 -3.51 -3.42
C HIS A 19 1.83 -3.26 -4.29
N LEU A 20 3.00 -3.68 -3.79
CA LEU A 20 4.20 -3.63 -4.60
C LEU A 20 4.12 -4.67 -5.72
N GLN A 21 4.49 -4.22 -6.93
CA GLN A 21 4.69 -5.10 -8.07
C GLN A 21 5.88 -6.05 -7.83
N ALA A 22 5.98 -7.08 -8.67
CA ALA A 22 7.08 -8.05 -8.62
C ALA A 22 8.44 -7.35 -8.56
N LEU A 23 9.24 -7.64 -7.53
CA LEU A 23 10.50 -6.94 -7.30
C LEU A 23 11.59 -7.38 -8.28
N PRO A 24 12.59 -6.51 -8.57
CA PRO A 24 13.74 -6.89 -9.39
C PRO A 24 14.41 -8.16 -8.88
N GLY A 25 14.61 -9.13 -9.79
CA GLY A 25 15.15 -10.46 -9.45
C GLY A 25 14.10 -11.55 -9.21
N THR A 26 12.81 -11.20 -9.18
CA THR A 26 11.73 -12.22 -9.14
C THR A 26 11.33 -12.67 -10.55
N PRO A 27 10.84 -13.92 -10.74
CA PRO A 27 10.54 -14.46 -12.07
C PRO A 27 9.55 -13.66 -12.91
N SER A 28 8.66 -12.89 -12.27
CA SER A 28 7.62 -12.11 -12.94
C SER A 28 7.92 -10.61 -13.01
N ASN A 29 9.14 -10.17 -12.68
CA ASN A 29 9.48 -8.76 -12.77
C ASN A 29 9.66 -8.30 -14.22
N THR A 30 8.91 -7.27 -14.59
CA THR A 30 9.04 -6.56 -15.88
C THR A 30 9.35 -5.07 -15.70
N LEU A 31 9.45 -4.60 -14.46
CA LEU A 31 9.58 -3.18 -14.13
C LEU A 31 10.95 -2.88 -13.51
N THR A 32 11.38 -1.63 -13.64
CA THR A 32 12.51 -1.11 -12.87
C THR A 32 12.06 -0.76 -11.46
N ALA A 33 13.00 -0.71 -10.51
CA ALA A 33 12.70 -0.28 -9.14
C ALA A 33 12.04 1.11 -9.09
N GLY A 34 12.45 2.05 -9.95
CA GLY A 34 11.84 3.37 -10.06
C GLY A 34 10.37 3.31 -10.47
N GLN A 35 10.04 2.53 -11.51
CA GLN A 35 8.65 2.35 -11.95
C GLN A 35 7.76 1.71 -10.87
N ILE A 36 8.30 0.77 -10.09
CA ILE A 36 7.57 0.15 -8.97
C ILE A 36 7.27 1.20 -7.88
N VAL A 37 8.23 2.08 -7.59
CA VAL A 37 8.05 3.19 -6.64
C VAL A 37 6.99 4.16 -7.16
N ASP A 38 7.06 4.54 -8.43
CA ASP A 38 6.10 5.48 -9.03
C ASP A 38 4.66 4.96 -8.92
N ILE A 39 4.43 3.68 -9.24
CA ILE A 39 3.12 3.01 -9.10
C ILE A 39 2.67 3.00 -7.63
N ALA A 40 3.56 2.63 -6.70
CA ALA A 40 3.22 2.58 -5.28
C ALA A 40 2.85 3.96 -4.71
N VAL A 41 3.56 5.00 -5.15
CA VAL A 41 3.28 6.39 -4.76
C VAL A 41 1.96 6.87 -5.36
N GLU A 42 1.63 6.50 -6.59
CA GLU A 42 0.34 6.81 -7.21
C GLU A 42 -0.83 6.16 -6.46
N GLU A 43 -0.71 4.88 -6.11
CA GLU A 43 -1.70 4.16 -5.28
C GLU A 43 -1.86 4.83 -3.91
N ALA A 44 -0.75 5.10 -3.21
CA ALA A 44 -0.76 5.76 -1.91
C ALA A 44 -1.40 7.15 -1.98
N THR A 45 -1.09 7.93 -3.02
CA THR A 45 -1.67 9.25 -3.25
C THR A 45 -3.17 9.17 -3.48
N THR A 46 -3.63 8.15 -4.20
CA THR A 46 -5.06 7.92 -4.44
C THR A 46 -5.79 7.56 -3.15
N LEU A 47 -5.24 6.65 -2.36
CA LEU A 47 -5.79 6.29 -1.05
C LEU A 47 -5.85 7.50 -0.12
N ALA A 48 -4.79 8.30 -0.05
CA ALA A 48 -4.77 9.54 0.72
C ALA A 48 -5.86 10.52 0.29
N ARG A 49 -6.07 10.72 -1.02
CA ARG A 49 -7.16 11.56 -1.55
C ARG A 49 -8.55 11.06 -1.19
N LEU A 50 -8.71 9.75 -1.00
CA LEU A 50 -9.96 9.12 -0.58
C LEU A 50 -10.16 9.12 0.95
N GLY A 51 -9.22 9.69 1.71
CA GLY A 51 -9.32 9.84 3.17
C GLY A 51 -8.74 8.67 3.96
N PHE A 52 -7.87 7.86 3.36
CA PHE A 52 -7.04 6.91 4.09
C PHE A 52 -5.79 7.63 4.63
N ASP A 53 -5.44 7.34 5.89
CA ASP A 53 -4.32 7.90 6.68
C ASP A 53 -3.58 6.74 7.33
#